data_AF-A0A822CRJ8-F1
#
_entry.id   AF-A0A822CRJ8-F1
#
_cell.length_a   1.000
_cell.length_b   1.000
_cell.length_c   1.000
_cell.angle_alpha   90.00
_cell.angle_beta   90.00
_cell.angle_gamma   90.00
#
_symmetry.space_group_name_H-M   'P 1'
#
loop_
_entity.id
_entity.type
_entity.pdbx_description
1 polymer ?
#
loop_
_entity_poly.entity_id
_entity_poly.type
_entity_poly.pdbx_seq_one_letter_code
_entity_poly.pdbx_strand_id
1 'polypeptide(L)'
;DIINNQSDVIVICTLSKYLVESICKACGKSMQKLFEMKIKENPKDPIFSITTDGKLPSKIIYFIRWEPNSDSNILDQSIRQLVSTLIEKAINENYKSIAFPAIGCGEYGCSIKHIAEPFISQAQEQLNKFSIQILFVIQPDRIDIYDEFYKQLHSIEQSNSTSITIEKGKIMIEKGDIVKQNVDVIIGSSSSENLRQVLIKAGGDEVET
;
A
#
# COMPACT_ATOMS: atom_id res chain seq x y z
N ASP A 1 0.93 -14.47 10.74
CA ASP A 1 2.05 -14.89 9.89
C ASP A 1 1.53 -15.22 8.50
N ILE A 2 2.29 -14.90 7.45
CA ILE A 2 1.89 -15.03 6.03
C ILE A 2 1.69 -16.49 5.61
N ILE A 3 2.35 -17.43 6.29
CA ILE A 3 2.26 -18.88 6.02
C ILE A 3 0.89 -19.45 6.41
N ASN A 4 0.27 -18.91 7.45
CA ASN A 4 -1.05 -19.33 7.93
C ASN A 4 -2.19 -18.51 7.33
N ASN A 5 -1.89 -17.72 6.29
CA ASN A 5 -2.88 -16.87 5.65
C ASN A 5 -3.85 -17.69 4.79
N GLN A 6 -5.11 -17.24 4.71
CA GLN A 6 -6.18 -17.91 3.96
C GLN A 6 -6.41 -17.32 2.57
N SER A 7 -5.58 -16.38 2.12
CA SER A 7 -5.65 -15.85 0.75
C SER A 7 -5.31 -16.94 -0.26
N ASP A 8 -5.89 -16.87 -1.46
CA ASP A 8 -5.61 -17.80 -2.55
C ASP A 8 -4.13 -17.74 -2.97
N VAL A 9 -3.56 -16.54 -3.02
CA VAL A 9 -2.19 -16.26 -3.45
C VAL A 9 -1.37 -15.68 -2.28
N ILE A 10 -0.14 -16.17 -2.11
CA ILE A 10 0.89 -15.52 -1.25
C ILE A 10 2.01 -15.00 -2.13
N VAL A 11 2.45 -13.76 -1.89
CA VAL A 11 3.61 -13.17 -2.56
C VAL A 11 4.86 -13.35 -1.69
N ILE A 12 6.00 -13.71 -2.31
CA ILE A 12 7.29 -13.84 -1.62
C ILE A 12 8.39 -13.22 -2.47
N CYS A 13 9.15 -12.28 -1.89
CA CYS A 13 10.39 -11.81 -2.50
C CYS A 13 11.48 -12.87 -2.34
N THR A 14 12.10 -13.29 -3.45
CA THR A 14 13.14 -14.34 -3.47
C THR A 14 14.38 -13.96 -2.66
N LEU A 15 14.59 -12.67 -2.39
CA LEU A 15 15.70 -12.16 -1.59
C LEU A 15 15.46 -12.26 -0.08
N SER A 16 14.21 -12.43 0.34
CA SER A 16 13.89 -12.69 1.73
C SER A 16 14.22 -14.15 2.07
N LYS A 17 15.48 -14.39 2.47
CA LYS A 17 15.94 -15.73 2.90
C LYS A 17 15.02 -16.31 3.96
N TYR A 18 14.65 -15.50 4.96
CA TYR A 18 13.72 -15.88 6.01
C TYR A 18 12.37 -16.39 5.49
N LEU A 19 11.72 -15.66 4.59
CA LEU A 19 10.40 -16.07 4.07
C LEU A 19 10.50 -17.29 3.16
N VAL A 20 11.52 -17.35 2.30
CA VAL A 20 11.78 -18.50 1.42
C VAL A 20 12.02 -19.76 2.25
N GLU A 21 12.88 -19.69 3.27
CA GLU A 21 13.17 -20.81 4.18
C GLU A 21 11.92 -21.24 4.95
N SER A 22 11.15 -20.28 5.47
CA SER A 22 9.95 -20.59 6.26
C SER A 22 8.88 -21.31 5.41
N ILE A 23 8.73 -20.91 4.14
CA ILE A 23 7.81 -21.55 3.20
C ILE A 23 8.32 -22.92 2.72
N CYS A 24 9.62 -23.06 2.46
CA CYS A 24 10.21 -24.36 2.16
C CYS A 24 10.09 -25.32 3.34
N LYS A 25 10.20 -24.84 4.57
CA LYS A 25 9.99 -25.63 5.79
C LYS A 25 8.52 -26.04 5.94
N ALA A 26 7.58 -25.14 5.68
CA ALA A 26 6.15 -25.42 5.77
C ALA A 26 5.68 -26.40 4.69
N CYS A 27 6.13 -26.24 3.45
CA CYS A 27 5.72 -27.07 2.31
C CYS A 27 6.56 -28.35 2.12
N GLY A 28 7.74 -28.41 2.72
CA GLY A 28 8.66 -29.54 2.67
C GLY A 28 9.65 -29.51 1.50
N LYS A 29 10.49 -30.56 1.42
CA LYS A 29 11.64 -30.64 0.49
C LYS A 29 11.26 -30.56 -1.00
N SER A 30 10.04 -30.94 -1.39
CA SER A 30 9.58 -30.82 -2.78
C SER A 30 9.48 -29.35 -3.21
N MET A 31 8.95 -28.49 -2.34
CA MET A 31 8.87 -27.04 -2.58
C MET A 31 10.26 -26.44 -2.78
N GLN A 32 11.20 -26.78 -1.91
CA GLN A 32 12.59 -26.28 -2.02
C GLN A 32 13.22 -26.65 -3.36
N LYS A 33 13.11 -27.91 -3.79
CA LYS A 33 13.64 -28.35 -5.08
C LYS A 33 13.00 -27.61 -6.26
N LEU A 34 11.69 -27.41 -6.22
CA LEU A 34 10.95 -26.72 -7.28
C LEU A 34 11.32 -25.24 -7.35
N PHE A 35 11.48 -24.59 -6.19
CA PHE A 35 11.99 -23.23 -6.08
C PHE A 35 13.40 -23.10 -6.68
N GLU A 36 14.34 -23.95 -6.25
CA GLU A 36 15.71 -23.94 -6.77
C GLU A 36 15.78 -24.21 -8.28
N MET A 37 14.93 -25.09 -8.79
CA MET A 37 14.82 -25.39 -10.22
C MET A 37 14.31 -24.17 -11.01
N LYS A 38 13.19 -23.56 -10.58
CA LYS A 38 12.63 -22.37 -11.23
C LYS A 38 13.55 -21.15 -11.17
N ILE A 39 14.33 -21.02 -10.08
CA ILE A 39 15.34 -19.98 -9.96
C ILE A 39 16.41 -20.12 -11.07
N LYS A 40 16.81 -21.35 -11.39
CA LYS A 40 17.86 -21.67 -12.39
C LYS A 40 17.37 -21.67 -13.84
N GLU A 41 16.16 -22.15 -14.12
CA GLU A 41 15.64 -22.26 -15.49
C GLU A 41 15.47 -20.90 -16.16
N ASN A 42 14.85 -19.95 -15.48
CA ASN A 42 14.53 -18.63 -16.03
C ASN A 42 15.00 -17.51 -15.09
N PRO A 43 16.31 -17.23 -15.04
CA PRO A 43 16.86 -16.26 -14.09
C PRO A 43 16.40 -14.82 -14.36
N LYS A 44 15.94 -14.52 -15.59
CA LYS A 44 15.44 -13.19 -15.99
C LYS A 44 13.94 -12.98 -15.76
N ASP A 45 13.20 -14.03 -15.45
CA ASP A 45 11.76 -13.91 -15.23
C ASP A 45 11.50 -13.15 -13.92
N PRO A 46 10.82 -11.99 -13.93
CA PRO A 46 10.62 -11.26 -12.68
C PRO A 46 9.69 -11.98 -11.71
N ILE A 47 8.82 -12.88 -12.18
CA ILE A 47 7.78 -13.52 -11.36
C ILE A 47 7.58 -14.97 -11.79
N PHE A 48 7.70 -15.92 -10.87
CA PHE A 48 7.30 -17.31 -11.11
C PHE A 48 6.38 -17.82 -10.01
N SER A 49 5.50 -18.77 -10.36
CA SER A 49 4.51 -19.30 -9.44
C SER A 49 4.76 -20.77 -9.10
N ILE A 50 4.45 -21.19 -7.87
CA ILE A 50 4.51 -22.59 -7.44
C ILE A 50 3.24 -22.90 -6.64
N THR A 51 2.54 -23.99 -6.98
CA THR A 51 1.38 -24.47 -6.22
C THR A 51 1.80 -24.98 -4.85
N THR A 52 0.95 -24.80 -3.85
CA THR A 52 1.24 -25.28 -2.49
C THR A 52 0.88 -26.75 -2.30
N ASP A 53 0.16 -27.35 -3.26
CA ASP A 53 -0.34 -28.72 -3.24
C ASP A 53 -1.04 -29.08 -1.91
N GLY A 54 -1.78 -28.11 -1.36
CA GLY A 54 -2.53 -28.26 -0.10
C GLY A 54 -1.66 -28.25 1.17
N LYS A 55 -0.36 -27.94 1.06
CA LYS A 55 0.54 -27.81 2.22
C LYS A 55 0.34 -26.51 3.00
N LEU A 56 -0.23 -25.50 2.35
CA LEU A 56 -0.66 -24.25 2.95
C LEU A 56 -2.16 -24.05 2.68
N PRO A 57 -2.86 -23.23 3.48
CA PRO A 57 -4.24 -22.85 3.16
C PRO A 57 -4.34 -22.11 1.82
N SER A 58 -3.31 -21.32 1.46
CA SER A 58 -3.18 -20.69 0.15
C SER A 58 -2.95 -21.70 -0.96
N LYS A 59 -3.45 -21.42 -2.16
CA LYS A 59 -3.40 -22.31 -3.32
C LYS A 59 -2.07 -22.23 -4.07
N ILE A 60 -1.51 -21.02 -4.16
CA ILE A 60 -0.32 -20.74 -4.95
C ILE A 60 0.56 -19.69 -4.29
N ILE A 61 1.86 -19.77 -4.57
CA ILE A 61 2.85 -18.79 -4.16
C ILE A 61 3.40 -18.09 -5.41
N TYR A 62 3.38 -16.76 -5.42
CA TYR A 62 4.09 -15.94 -6.40
C TYR A 62 5.44 -15.52 -5.83
N PHE A 63 6.50 -16.09 -6.38
CA PHE A 63 7.87 -15.67 -6.09
C PHE A 63 8.27 -14.54 -7.02
N ILE A 64 8.77 -13.45 -6.44
CA ILE A 64 9.18 -12.25 -7.18
C ILE A 64 10.67 -11.99 -7.02
N ARG A 65 11.31 -11.61 -8.12
CA ARG A 65 12.68 -11.10 -8.16
C ARG A 65 12.60 -9.58 -8.20
N TRP A 66 12.54 -8.95 -7.03
CA TRP A 66 12.43 -7.51 -6.90
C TRP A 66 13.46 -6.98 -5.91
N GLU A 67 14.13 -5.90 -6.29
CA GLU A 67 15.12 -5.18 -5.51
C GLU A 67 14.75 -3.70 -5.44
N PRO A 68 14.86 -3.07 -4.27
CA PRO A 68 14.63 -1.64 -4.17
C PRO A 68 15.73 -0.87 -4.90
N ASN A 69 15.33 0.19 -5.61
CA ASN A 69 16.27 1.14 -6.21
C ASN A 69 16.59 2.27 -5.21
N SER A 70 17.81 2.79 -5.24
CA SER A 70 18.21 3.94 -4.41
C SER A 70 17.54 5.24 -4.83
N ASP A 71 17.16 5.37 -6.11
CA ASP A 71 16.37 6.50 -6.60
C ASP A 71 14.90 6.32 -6.16
N SER A 72 14.37 7.32 -5.45
CA SER A 72 13.02 7.25 -4.88
C SER A 72 11.91 7.20 -5.93
N ASN A 73 12.11 7.82 -7.10
CA ASN A 73 11.10 7.82 -8.17
C ASN A 73 11.08 6.46 -8.87
N ILE A 74 12.25 5.87 -9.11
CA ILE A 74 12.35 4.52 -9.69
C ILE A 74 11.79 3.49 -8.69
N LEU A 75 12.09 3.65 -7.40
CA LEU A 75 11.54 2.82 -6.33
C LEU A 75 10.00 2.86 -6.34
N ASP A 76 9.41 4.05 -6.30
CA ASP A 76 7.95 4.25 -6.32
C ASP A 76 7.31 3.57 -7.55
N GLN A 77 7.83 3.87 -8.74
CA GLN A 77 7.33 3.29 -9.99
C GLN A 77 7.44 1.75 -10.00
N SER A 78 8.55 1.21 -9.50
CA SER A 78 8.76 -0.24 -9.44
C SER A 78 7.76 -0.94 -8.50
N ILE A 79 7.40 -0.30 -7.38
CA ILE A 79 6.42 -0.83 -6.42
C ILE A 79 5.02 -0.82 -7.04
N ARG A 80 4.63 0.31 -7.67
CA ARG A 80 3.35 0.42 -8.36
C ARG A 80 3.21 -0.62 -9.48
N GLN A 81 4.26 -0.77 -10.29
CA GLN A 81 4.27 -1.78 -11.34
C GLN A 81 4.17 -3.21 -10.76
N LEU A 82 4.91 -3.50 -9.68
CA LEU A 82 4.88 -4.79 -9.01
C LEU A 82 3.48 -5.14 -8.52
N VAL A 83 2.83 -4.21 -7.81
CA VAL A 83 1.47 -4.39 -7.25
C VAL A 83 0.45 -4.60 -8.38
N SER A 84 0.48 -3.78 -9.42
CA SER A 84 -0.42 -3.93 -10.59
C SER A 84 -0.24 -5.31 -11.22
N THR A 85 1.00 -5.68 -11.52
CA THR A 85 1.32 -6.94 -12.21
C THR A 85 0.86 -8.16 -11.41
N LEU A 86 1.07 -8.17 -10.09
CA LEU A 86 0.71 -9.31 -9.26
C LEU A 86 -0.80 -9.44 -9.06
N ILE A 87 -1.52 -8.33 -8.91
CA ILE A 87 -2.98 -8.33 -8.80
C ILE A 87 -3.62 -8.76 -10.12
N GLU A 88 -3.21 -8.17 -11.24
CA GLU A 88 -3.70 -8.53 -12.57
C GLU A 88 -3.41 -10.00 -12.88
N LYS A 89 -2.21 -10.49 -12.52
CA LYS A 89 -1.88 -11.92 -12.64
C LYS A 89 -2.83 -12.79 -11.83
N ALA A 90 -3.10 -12.45 -10.57
CA ALA A 90 -4.01 -13.20 -9.72
C ALA A 90 -5.45 -13.22 -10.27
N ILE A 91 -5.93 -12.09 -10.79
CA ILE A 91 -7.23 -11.97 -11.46
C ILE A 91 -7.28 -12.85 -12.71
N ASN A 92 -6.28 -12.77 -13.58
CA ASN A 92 -6.21 -13.56 -14.82
C ASN A 92 -6.15 -15.07 -14.55
N GLU A 93 -5.58 -15.46 -13.41
CA GLU A 93 -5.56 -16.85 -12.92
C GLU A 93 -6.83 -17.23 -12.10
N ASN A 94 -7.83 -16.35 -12.04
CA ASN A 94 -9.13 -16.54 -11.36
C ASN A 94 -9.04 -16.73 -9.83
N TYR A 95 -8.03 -16.14 -9.19
CA TYR A 95 -7.94 -16.08 -7.73
C TYR A 95 -8.74 -14.90 -7.17
N LYS A 96 -9.27 -15.08 -5.95
CA LYS A 96 -10.14 -14.09 -5.29
C LYS A 96 -9.44 -13.30 -4.19
N SER A 97 -8.24 -13.72 -3.78
CA SER A 97 -7.51 -13.06 -2.71
C SER A 97 -6.00 -13.19 -2.87
N ILE A 98 -5.26 -12.14 -2.51
CA ILE A 98 -3.80 -12.08 -2.58
C ILE A 98 -3.23 -11.45 -1.30
N ALA A 99 -2.22 -12.10 -0.74
CA ALA A 99 -1.50 -11.63 0.44
C ALA A 99 -0.09 -11.16 0.09
N PHE A 100 0.21 -9.91 0.44
CA PHE A 100 1.53 -9.29 0.32
C PHE A 100 2.22 -9.24 1.69
N PRO A 101 3.50 -9.62 1.81
CA PRO A 101 4.32 -9.23 2.94
C PRO A 101 4.71 -7.74 2.82
N ALA A 102 5.36 -7.20 3.85
CA ALA A 102 6.00 -5.89 3.82
C ALA A 102 7.28 -5.88 2.95
N ILE A 103 7.11 -6.10 1.64
CA ILE A 103 8.20 -6.16 0.66
C ILE A 103 8.93 -4.82 0.64
N GLY A 104 10.26 -4.84 0.81
CA GLY A 104 11.08 -3.63 0.83
C GLY A 104 11.27 -2.99 2.21
N CYS A 105 10.52 -3.39 3.24
CA CYS A 105 10.67 -2.89 4.62
C CYS A 105 11.66 -3.71 5.48
N GLY A 106 12.48 -4.54 4.82
CA GLY A 106 13.49 -5.38 5.45
C GLY A 106 14.86 -4.70 5.59
N GLU A 107 15.93 -5.49 5.51
CA GLU A 107 17.31 -5.06 5.75
C GLU A 107 17.88 -4.08 4.68
N TYR A 108 17.12 -3.78 3.64
CA TYR A 108 17.55 -2.91 2.53
C TYR A 108 17.51 -1.41 2.86
N GLY A 109 17.11 -1.02 4.08
CA GLY A 109 17.21 0.36 4.56
C GLY A 109 16.26 1.35 3.88
N CYS A 110 15.28 0.87 3.10
CA CYS A 110 14.25 1.73 2.53
C CYS A 110 13.40 2.34 3.64
N SER A 111 13.02 3.60 3.46
CA SER A 111 12.02 4.24 4.32
C SER A 111 10.69 3.49 4.21
N ILE A 112 10.15 3.03 5.35
CA ILE A 112 8.86 2.33 5.43
C ILE A 112 7.77 3.15 4.76
N LYS A 113 7.78 4.48 4.94
CA LYS A 113 6.84 5.39 4.29
C LYS A 113 6.92 5.31 2.76
N HIS A 114 8.12 5.38 2.19
CA HIS A 114 8.32 5.32 0.73
C HIS A 114 8.00 3.94 0.13
N ILE A 115 7.87 2.90 0.96
CA ILE A 115 7.36 1.61 0.55
C ILE A 115 5.82 1.58 0.67
N ALA A 116 5.30 1.92 1.84
CA ALA A 116 3.88 1.76 2.19
C ALA A 116 2.97 2.65 1.32
N GLU A 117 3.37 3.91 1.08
CA GLU A 117 2.57 4.88 0.33
C GLU A 117 2.25 4.39 -1.12
N PRO A 118 3.24 4.06 -1.98
CA PRO A 118 2.94 3.53 -3.31
C PRO A 118 2.23 2.16 -3.27
N PHE A 119 2.51 1.32 -2.27
CA PHE A 119 1.85 0.01 -2.14
C PHE A 119 0.35 0.14 -1.91
N ILE A 120 -0.05 0.95 -0.93
CA ILE A 120 -1.44 1.17 -0.57
C ILE A 120 -2.16 1.94 -1.70
N SER A 121 -1.54 3.00 -2.21
CA SER A 121 -2.11 3.80 -3.30
C SER A 121 -2.38 2.94 -4.53
N GLN A 122 -1.42 2.13 -4.97
CA GLN A 122 -1.63 1.26 -6.13
C GLN A 122 -2.66 0.17 -5.84
N ALA A 123 -2.66 -0.44 -4.65
CA ALA A 123 -3.65 -1.45 -4.30
C ALA A 123 -5.09 -0.91 -4.40
N GLN A 124 -5.33 0.32 -3.93
CA GLN A 124 -6.63 0.98 -4.08
C GLN A 124 -6.99 1.27 -5.54
N GLU A 125 -6.04 1.73 -6.35
CA GLU A 125 -6.26 1.92 -7.78
C GLU A 125 -6.67 0.61 -8.50
N GLN A 126 -6.11 -0.52 -8.07
CA GLN A 126 -6.48 -1.84 -8.60
C GLN A 126 -7.89 -2.26 -8.15
N LEU A 127 -8.28 -1.95 -6.91
CA LEU A 127 -9.63 -2.23 -6.40
C LEU A 127 -10.72 -1.41 -7.12
N ASN A 128 -10.39 -0.27 -7.72
CA ASN A 128 -11.30 0.46 -8.60
C ASN A 128 -11.56 -0.26 -9.94
N LYS A 129 -10.70 -1.20 -10.32
CA LYS A 129 -10.76 -1.92 -11.60
C LYS A 129 -11.19 -3.37 -11.45
N PHE A 130 -10.84 -4.00 -10.33
CA PHE A 130 -10.97 -5.43 -10.12
C PHE A 130 -11.59 -5.77 -8.78
N SER A 131 -12.40 -6.83 -8.74
CA SER A 131 -12.94 -7.39 -7.51
C SER A 131 -12.02 -8.48 -6.96
N ILE A 132 -11.15 -8.12 -6.03
CA ILE A 132 -10.21 -9.02 -5.34
C ILE A 132 -10.00 -8.58 -3.89
N GLN A 133 -9.79 -9.53 -2.98
CA GLN A 133 -9.37 -9.20 -1.62
C GLN A 133 -7.85 -9.07 -1.55
N ILE A 134 -7.35 -7.92 -1.09
CA ILE A 134 -5.92 -7.65 -0.91
C ILE A 134 -5.62 -7.63 0.58
N LEU A 135 -4.59 -8.35 1.01
CA LEU A 135 -4.17 -8.38 2.40
C LEU A 135 -2.68 -8.06 2.54
N PHE A 136 -2.35 -7.15 3.44
CA PHE A 136 -0.97 -6.91 3.87
C PHE A 136 -0.70 -7.67 5.17
N VAL A 137 0.24 -8.61 5.14
CA VAL A 137 0.60 -9.43 6.29
C VAL A 137 1.91 -8.95 6.87
N ILE A 138 1.82 -8.25 8.00
CA ILE A 138 2.96 -7.71 8.75
C ILE A 138 3.30 -8.68 9.89
N GLN A 139 4.59 -8.86 10.17
CA GLN A 139 5.03 -9.71 11.29
C GLN A 139 4.67 -9.04 12.63
N PRO A 140 4.25 -9.82 13.66
CA PRO A 140 3.78 -9.25 14.94
C PRO A 140 4.78 -8.35 15.67
N ASP A 141 6.07 -8.58 15.47
CA ASP A 141 7.19 -7.83 16.05
C ASP A 141 7.55 -6.56 15.27
N ARG A 142 6.98 -6.36 14.08
CA ARG A 142 7.23 -5.20 13.20
C ARG A 142 6.12 -4.16 13.29
N ILE A 143 5.94 -3.62 14.49
CA ILE A 143 4.92 -2.59 14.80
C ILE A 143 5.16 -1.32 13.99
N ASP A 144 6.42 -0.94 13.79
CA ASP A 144 6.86 0.19 12.96
C ASP A 144 6.29 0.13 11.53
N ILE A 145 6.32 -1.06 10.93
CA ILE A 145 5.78 -1.29 9.59
C ILE A 145 4.25 -1.28 9.65
N TYR A 146 3.65 -1.95 10.63
CA TYR A 146 2.20 -2.02 10.76
C TYR A 146 1.58 -0.62 10.87
N ASP A 147 2.12 0.22 11.76
CA ASP A 147 1.62 1.56 12.01
C ASP A 147 1.68 2.44 10.75
N GLU A 148 2.75 2.35 9.96
CA GLU A 148 2.86 3.14 8.73
C GLU A 148 1.92 2.61 7.64
N PHE A 149 1.78 1.28 7.46
CA PHE A 149 0.79 0.72 6.53
C PHE A 149 -0.64 1.09 6.92
N TYR A 150 -0.96 1.02 8.22
CA TYR A 150 -2.25 1.42 8.78
C TYR A 150 -2.52 2.91 8.53
N LYS A 151 -1.53 3.77 8.80
CA LYS A 151 -1.61 5.21 8.54
C LYS A 151 -1.82 5.51 7.06
N GLN A 152 -1.11 4.85 6.15
CA GLN A 152 -1.28 5.07 4.70
C GLN A 152 -2.67 4.64 4.23
N LEU A 153 -3.20 3.54 4.78
CA LEU A 153 -4.57 3.08 4.49
C LEU A 153 -5.61 4.14 4.89
N HIS A 154 -5.50 4.71 6.09
CA HIS A 154 -6.46 5.71 6.60
C HIS A 154 -6.21 7.14 6.11
N SER A 155 -4.99 7.50 5.71
CA SER A 155 -4.68 8.82 5.13
C SER A 155 -5.46 9.06 3.84
N ILE A 156 -5.82 8.00 3.11
CA ILE A 156 -6.55 8.10 1.85
C ILE A 156 -8.07 8.13 2.09
N GLU A 157 -8.54 7.47 3.15
CA GLU A 157 -9.95 7.55 3.62
C GLU A 157 -10.31 8.94 4.16
N GLN A 158 -9.36 9.67 4.74
CA GLN A 158 -9.58 11.02 5.32
C GLN A 158 -9.68 12.16 4.30
N SER A 159 -9.85 11.84 3.01
CA SER A 159 -9.86 12.83 1.93
C SER A 159 -11.12 13.72 1.88
N ASN A 160 -12.12 13.59 2.77
CA ASN A 160 -13.41 14.28 2.66
C ASN A 160 -14.00 14.93 3.94
N SER A 161 -13.19 15.48 4.86
CA SER A 161 -13.60 16.14 6.14
C SER A 161 -13.60 15.22 7.37
N THR A 162 -13.02 15.71 8.47
CA THR A 162 -13.00 15.03 9.78
C THR A 162 -13.60 15.95 10.84
N SER A 163 -14.39 15.43 11.78
CA SER A 163 -15.01 16.27 12.83
C SER A 163 -14.99 15.66 14.23
N ILE A 164 -14.88 16.51 15.24
CA ILE A 164 -15.03 16.21 16.66
C ILE A 164 -16.24 16.99 17.19
N THR A 165 -17.18 16.32 17.85
CA THR A 165 -18.35 16.97 18.48
C THR A 165 -18.27 16.82 19.99
N ILE A 166 -18.47 17.92 20.72
CA ILE A 166 -18.67 17.95 22.17
C ILE A 166 -20.00 18.65 22.45
N GLU A 167 -20.57 18.50 23.66
CA GLU A 167 -21.93 18.99 23.99
C GLU A 167 -22.20 20.46 23.60
N LYS A 168 -21.16 21.29 23.57
CA LYS A 168 -21.24 22.73 23.30
C LYS A 168 -20.84 23.15 21.88
N GLY A 169 -20.43 22.22 21.02
CA GLY A 169 -20.01 22.57 19.66
C GLY A 169 -19.26 21.49 18.89
N LYS A 170 -18.91 21.81 17.64
CA LYS A 170 -18.24 20.90 16.71
C LYS A 170 -16.99 21.57 16.14
N ILE A 171 -15.87 20.87 16.13
CA ILE A 171 -14.64 21.24 15.42
C ILE A 171 -14.55 20.38 14.17
N MET A 172 -14.29 20.99 13.01
CA MET A 172 -14.18 20.30 11.73
C MET A 172 -12.86 20.67 11.04
N ILE A 173 -12.25 19.70 10.38
CA ILE A 173 -11.09 19.89 9.51
C ILE A 173 -11.52 19.52 8.11
N GLU A 174 -11.52 20.50 7.20
CA GLU A 174 -11.94 20.30 5.81
C GLU A 174 -10.79 20.64 4.86
N LYS A 175 -10.62 19.82 3.81
CA LYS A 175 -9.74 20.13 2.69
C LYS A 175 -10.56 20.83 1.61
N GLY A 176 -10.45 22.15 1.50
CA GLY A 176 -11.25 22.91 0.56
C GLY A 176 -10.84 24.38 0.42
N ASP A 177 -11.58 25.09 -0.43
CA ASP A 177 -11.44 26.52 -0.64
C ASP A 177 -12.25 27.27 0.42
N ILE A 178 -11.61 28.20 1.15
CA ILE A 178 -12.22 28.89 2.28
C ILE A 178 -13.43 29.74 1.84
N VAL A 179 -13.41 30.30 0.62
CA VAL A 179 -14.52 31.13 0.11
C VAL A 179 -15.73 30.33 -0.34
N LYS A 180 -15.61 29.00 -0.38
CA LYS A 180 -16.72 28.08 -0.70
C LYS A 180 -17.34 27.46 0.55
N GLN A 181 -16.84 27.80 1.74
CA GLN A 181 -17.32 27.23 2.99
C GLN A 181 -18.65 27.87 3.39
N ASN A 182 -19.61 27.05 3.79
CA ASN A 182 -20.91 27.49 4.27
C ASN A 182 -20.86 27.63 5.81
N VAL A 183 -20.26 28.72 6.28
CA VAL A 183 -20.11 29.06 7.69
C VAL A 183 -20.55 30.49 7.94
N ASP A 184 -20.97 30.79 9.17
CA ASP A 184 -21.44 32.12 9.54
C ASP A 184 -20.33 33.19 9.48
N VAL A 185 -19.09 32.80 9.76
CA VAL A 185 -17.93 33.71 9.80
C VAL A 185 -16.71 33.04 9.19
N ILE A 186 -16.06 33.74 8.25
CA ILE A 186 -14.74 33.40 7.73
C ILE A 186 -13.72 34.37 8.34
N ILE A 187 -12.62 33.82 8.87
CA ILE A 187 -11.54 34.61 9.45
C ILE A 187 -10.43 34.78 8.41
N GLY A 188 -10.11 36.02 8.07
CA GLY A 188 -8.96 36.39 7.24
C GLY A 188 -7.69 36.64 8.06
N SER A 189 -6.56 36.84 7.37
CA SER A 189 -5.30 37.27 8.00
C SER A 189 -4.63 38.34 7.14
N SER A 190 -4.47 39.55 7.70
CA SER A 190 -3.82 40.68 7.01
C SER A 190 -2.33 40.45 6.74
N SER A 191 -1.70 39.52 7.46
CA SER A 191 -0.32 39.10 7.21
C SER A 191 -0.18 38.06 6.09
N SER A 192 -1.30 37.53 5.55
CA SER A 192 -1.30 36.54 4.48
C SER A 192 -1.85 37.14 3.20
N GLU A 193 -0.95 37.61 2.33
CA GLU A 193 -1.33 38.20 1.05
C GLU A 193 -2.17 37.23 0.19
N ASN A 194 -1.81 35.95 0.17
CA ASN A 194 -2.55 34.93 -0.56
C ASN A 194 -4.00 34.79 -0.06
N LEU A 195 -4.20 34.78 1.26
CA LEU A 195 -5.54 34.68 1.83
C LEU A 195 -6.33 35.97 1.58
N ARG A 196 -5.69 37.13 1.75
CA ARG A 196 -6.29 38.44 1.44
C ARG A 196 -6.79 38.51 -0.01
N GLN A 197 -5.95 38.14 -0.97
CA GLN A 197 -6.31 38.17 -2.39
C GLN A 197 -7.47 37.21 -2.73
N VAL A 198 -7.49 36.01 -2.12
CA VAL A 198 -8.59 35.05 -2.31
C VAL A 198 -9.91 35.61 -1.76
N LEU A 199 -9.87 36.27 -0.59
CA LEU A 199 -11.06 36.86 0.03
C LEU A 199 -11.56 38.09 -0.74
N ILE A 200 -10.68 39.00 -1.18
CA ILE A 200 -11.05 40.17 -2.01
C ILE A 200 -11.64 39.70 -3.34
N LYS A 201 -11.03 38.71 -4.00
CA LYS A 201 -11.55 38.18 -5.26
C LYS A 201 -12.95 37.58 -5.13
N ALA A 202 -13.28 37.01 -3.97
CA ALA A 202 -14.58 36.39 -3.72
C ALA A 202 -15.64 37.36 -3.20
N GLY A 203 -15.27 38.28 -2.31
CA GLY A 203 -16.19 39.22 -1.67
C GLY A 203 -16.24 40.62 -2.30
N GLY A 204 -15.35 40.91 -3.26
CA GLY A 204 -15.22 42.20 -3.90
C GLY A 204 -14.34 43.19 -3.13
N ASP A 205 -14.11 44.36 -3.73
CA ASP A 205 -13.23 45.41 -3.21
C ASP A 205 -13.71 45.97 -1.85
N GLU A 206 -14.99 45.79 -1.50
CA GLU A 206 -15.55 46.18 -0.20
C GLU A 206 -14.95 45.41 0.99
N VAL A 207 -14.35 44.24 0.73
CA VAL A 207 -13.62 43.45 1.73
C VAL A 207 -12.22 44.03 2.00
N GLU A 208 -11.75 44.94 1.15
CA GLU A 208 -10.45 45.58 1.30
C GLU A 208 -10.51 46.73 2.32
N THR A 209 -10.29 46.40 3.60
CA THR A 209 -10.08 47.35 4.71
C THR A 209 -8.69 47.19 5.32
#